data_AF-A0A084SLE3-F1
#
_entry.id   AF-A0A084SLE3-F1
#
_cell.length_a   1.000
_cell.length_b   1.000
_cell.length_c   1.000
_cell.angle_alpha   90.00
_cell.angle_beta   90.00
_cell.angle_gamma   90.00
#
_symmetry.space_group_name_H-M   'P 1'
#
loop_
_entity.id
_entity.type
_entity.pdbx_description
1 polymer ?
#
loop_
_entity_poly.entity_id
_entity_poly.type
_entity_poly.pdbx_seq_one_letter_code
_entity_poly.pdbx_strand_id
1 'polypeptide(L)'
;MRPTTSLPAVAPAGTLPARPPPGAGPARPPPPPPAALQPPPPPVAPSIAPLIPPVAPVVPPAPPAAAAQPPPPPPAAAGKTMELDPSQMTELSERCARLDQMDYFEILMVERSAAPADIKKAFYRESRTYHPDRFFHLDNKELKDQVHDLYKRVTEAYYVLRDDAKRRQYTANISGPERAQKLRFTESSEAETRAASKRQVEEQIGVHPKGRQFYQTGAADADAGRWASAERNLKMALTYEPANTRYKEKLAEVQKVLLEESRKQGDAFKIR
;
A
#
# COMPACT_ATOMS: atom_id res chain seq x y z
N MET A 1 -73.80 27.18 -14.52
CA MET A 1 -72.53 27.14 -13.78
C MET A 1 -71.38 26.98 -14.78
N ARG A 2 -70.57 28.02 -14.96
CA ARG A 2 -69.33 27.98 -15.74
C ARG A 2 -68.23 28.61 -14.87
N PRO A 3 -67.11 27.94 -14.63
CA PRO A 3 -66.09 28.42 -13.68
C PRO A 3 -65.22 29.50 -14.32
N THR A 4 -65.13 30.63 -13.64
CA THR A 4 -64.16 31.71 -13.85
C THR A 4 -62.80 31.27 -13.32
N THR A 5 -61.89 30.87 -14.21
CA THR A 5 -60.50 30.60 -13.83
C THR A 5 -59.70 31.91 -13.92
N SER A 6 -59.39 32.44 -12.73
CA SER A 6 -58.53 33.60 -12.50
C SER A 6 -57.07 33.26 -12.82
N LEU A 7 -56.44 34.10 -13.65
CA LEU A 7 -54.99 34.08 -13.88
C LEU A 7 -54.24 34.55 -12.61
N PRO A 8 -53.10 33.93 -12.23
CA PRO A 8 -52.25 34.46 -11.19
C PRO A 8 -51.30 35.55 -11.72
N ALA A 9 -51.13 36.58 -10.90
CA ALA A 9 -50.34 37.77 -11.14
C ALA A 9 -48.82 37.51 -11.18
N VAL A 10 -48.15 38.16 -12.12
CA VAL A 10 -46.70 38.31 -12.21
C VAL A 10 -46.22 39.22 -11.07
N ALA A 11 -45.34 38.71 -10.21
CA ALA A 11 -44.63 39.51 -9.22
C ALA A 11 -43.44 40.24 -9.86
N PRO A 12 -43.16 41.51 -9.50
CA PRO A 12 -42.02 42.25 -10.02
C PRO A 12 -40.70 41.81 -9.39
N ALA A 13 -39.64 41.90 -10.21
CA ALA A 13 -38.27 41.56 -9.89
C ALA A 13 -37.72 42.34 -8.67
N GLY A 14 -37.25 41.60 -7.67
CA GLY A 14 -36.44 42.15 -6.59
C GLY A 14 -35.04 42.50 -7.09
N THR A 15 -34.72 43.80 -7.05
CA THR A 15 -33.39 44.36 -7.26
C THR A 15 -32.41 43.82 -6.21
N LEU A 16 -31.41 43.06 -6.65
CA LEU A 16 -30.26 42.69 -5.81
C LEU A 16 -29.31 43.90 -5.67
N PRO A 17 -28.78 44.19 -4.47
CA PRO A 17 -27.84 45.28 -4.28
C PRO A 17 -26.48 45.00 -4.95
N ALA A 18 -25.90 46.06 -5.51
CA ALA A 18 -24.63 46.07 -6.20
C ALA A 18 -23.47 45.56 -5.32
N ARG A 19 -22.67 44.67 -5.89
CA ARG A 19 -21.46 44.11 -5.28
C ARG A 19 -20.32 45.14 -5.37
N PRO A 20 -19.58 45.44 -4.27
CA PRO A 20 -18.48 46.41 -4.29
C PRO A 20 -17.28 45.88 -5.11
N PRO A 21 -16.44 46.78 -5.66
CA PRO A 21 -15.30 46.41 -6.50
C PRO A 21 -14.21 45.66 -5.69
N PRO A 22 -13.40 44.81 -6.35
CA PRO A 22 -12.32 44.11 -5.68
C PRO A 22 -11.25 45.12 -5.24
N GLY A 23 -11.08 45.25 -3.92
CA GLY A 23 -9.99 45.98 -3.32
C GLY A 23 -8.64 45.37 -3.71
N ALA A 24 -7.74 46.22 -4.19
CA ALA A 24 -6.34 45.90 -4.41
C ALA A 24 -5.70 45.50 -3.06
N GLY A 25 -5.42 44.21 -2.91
CA GLY A 25 -4.59 43.69 -1.82
C GLY A 25 -3.12 44.01 -2.05
N PRO A 26 -2.33 44.19 -0.97
CA PRO A 26 -0.98 44.74 -1.04
C PRO A 26 0.01 43.81 -1.78
N ALA A 27 0.93 44.45 -2.51
CA ALA A 27 1.99 43.83 -3.28
C ALA A 27 2.80 42.82 -2.44
N ARG A 28 2.98 41.61 -2.97
CA ARG A 28 3.92 40.62 -2.43
C ARG A 28 5.36 41.17 -2.56
N PRO A 29 6.20 41.07 -1.52
CA PRO A 29 7.61 41.41 -1.63
C PRO A 29 8.35 40.42 -2.55
N PRO A 30 9.43 40.86 -3.22
CA PRO A 30 10.22 39.99 -4.10
C PRO A 30 10.95 38.89 -3.33
N PRO A 31 11.31 37.77 -3.98
CA PRO A 31 12.09 36.70 -3.36
C PRO A 31 13.53 37.17 -3.03
N PRO A 32 14.16 36.61 -1.98
CA PRO A 32 15.54 36.95 -1.64
C PRO A 32 16.53 36.42 -2.69
N PRO A 33 17.70 37.07 -2.85
CA PRO A 33 18.75 36.60 -3.75
C PRO A 33 19.37 35.27 -3.25
N PRO A 34 20.00 34.47 -4.14
CA PRO A 34 20.64 33.22 -3.75
C PRO A 34 21.82 33.50 -2.81
N ALA A 35 21.88 32.76 -1.71
CA ALA A 35 22.95 32.85 -0.72
C ALA A 35 24.30 32.50 -1.37
N ALA A 36 25.25 33.44 -1.29
CA ALA A 36 26.64 33.19 -1.66
C ALA A 36 27.27 32.19 -0.67
N LEU A 37 27.88 31.13 -1.21
CA LEU A 37 28.70 30.17 -0.48
C LEU A 37 29.87 30.87 0.22
N GLN A 38 29.88 30.89 1.56
CA GLN A 38 31.07 31.25 2.33
C GLN A 38 31.94 30.00 2.59
N PRO A 39 33.27 30.09 2.44
CA PRO A 39 34.19 29.02 2.82
C PRO A 39 34.39 28.95 4.35
N PRO A 40 34.75 27.78 4.91
CA PRO A 40 34.88 27.59 6.36
C PRO A 40 36.18 28.23 6.91
N PRO A 41 36.19 28.71 8.17
CA PRO A 41 37.40 29.26 8.81
C PRO A 41 38.32 28.16 9.39
N PRO A 42 39.64 28.43 9.55
CA PRO A 42 40.64 27.47 10.02
C PRO A 42 40.73 27.38 11.56
N PRO A 43 41.38 26.33 12.11
CA PRO A 43 41.38 26.07 13.55
C PRO A 43 42.48 26.87 14.28
N VAL A 44 42.19 27.25 15.53
CA VAL A 44 43.19 27.87 16.43
C VAL A 44 43.15 27.17 17.79
N ALA A 45 44.33 26.73 18.24
CA ALA A 45 44.67 26.33 19.61
C ALA A 45 46.09 26.90 19.88
N PRO A 46 46.66 26.89 21.10
CA PRO A 46 46.12 26.73 22.47
C PRO A 46 46.65 27.84 23.44
N SER A 47 46.43 27.69 24.76
CA SER A 47 47.47 27.80 25.83
C SER A 47 47.16 28.64 27.10
N ILE A 48 46.87 27.94 28.21
CA ILE A 48 47.47 27.95 29.58
C ILE A 48 47.54 29.28 30.37
N ALA A 49 46.99 29.33 31.60
CA ALA A 49 47.72 29.26 32.90
C ALA A 49 46.76 29.31 34.14
N PRO A 50 47.22 28.89 35.35
CA PRO A 50 46.39 28.25 36.38
C PRO A 50 46.14 29.09 37.65
N LEU A 51 45.11 28.73 38.43
CA LEU A 51 44.92 29.18 39.82
C LEU A 51 44.40 28.03 40.70
N ILE A 52 45.13 27.75 41.79
CA ILE A 52 44.86 26.82 42.92
C ILE A 52 44.97 27.70 44.21
N PRO A 53 44.54 27.37 45.46
CA PRO A 53 43.76 26.27 46.11
C PRO A 53 42.50 26.80 46.91
N PRO A 54 41.76 26.07 47.81
CA PRO A 54 42.17 24.95 48.68
C PRO A 54 41.28 23.70 48.75
N VAL A 55 41.93 22.69 49.33
CA VAL A 55 41.61 21.27 49.49
C VAL A 55 40.38 21.02 50.36
N ALA A 56 39.45 20.21 49.84
CA ALA A 56 38.43 19.47 50.57
C ALA A 56 38.75 17.95 50.48
N PRO A 57 38.32 17.12 51.43
CA PRO A 57 38.82 15.76 51.60
C PRO A 57 38.46 14.82 50.45
N VAL A 58 39.44 13.99 50.09
CA VAL A 58 39.37 12.91 49.09
C VAL A 58 38.24 11.92 49.43
N VAL A 59 37.29 11.79 48.50
CA VAL A 59 36.45 10.61 48.33
C VAL A 59 36.92 9.93 47.04
N PRO A 60 37.23 8.64 47.01
CA PRO A 60 37.65 7.97 45.78
C PRO A 60 36.50 7.93 44.75
N PRO A 61 36.77 8.16 43.46
CA PRO A 61 35.76 8.15 42.40
C PRO A 61 35.39 6.71 41.99
N ALA A 62 34.09 6.51 41.74
CA ALA A 62 33.57 5.35 41.03
C ALA A 62 34.07 5.33 39.57
N PRO A 63 34.31 4.14 38.97
CA PRO A 63 34.79 4.03 37.60
C PRO A 63 33.74 4.46 36.55
N PRO A 64 34.18 4.93 35.36
CA PRO A 64 33.30 5.44 34.30
C PRO A 64 32.59 4.32 33.52
N ALA A 65 31.33 4.61 33.17
CA ALA A 65 30.43 3.78 32.38
C ALA A 65 31.04 3.40 31.02
N ALA A 66 31.32 2.11 30.87
CA ALA A 66 31.76 1.48 29.64
C ALA A 66 30.67 1.49 28.57
N ALA A 67 31.13 1.59 27.32
CA ALA A 67 30.48 1.26 26.05
C ALA A 67 29.10 0.58 26.16
N ALA A 68 28.11 1.21 25.52
CA ALA A 68 26.78 0.64 25.28
C ALA A 68 26.92 -0.72 24.58
N GLN A 69 26.81 -1.78 25.38
CA GLN A 69 26.66 -3.15 24.92
C GLN A 69 25.31 -3.24 24.15
N PRO A 70 25.19 -4.08 23.10
CA PRO A 70 23.88 -4.44 22.57
C PRO A 70 23.01 -4.93 23.74
N PRO A 71 21.68 -4.70 23.73
CA PRO A 71 20.82 -5.12 24.82
C PRO A 71 21.09 -6.59 25.11
N PRO A 72 21.20 -7.01 26.39
CA PRO A 72 21.41 -8.41 26.70
C PRO A 72 20.32 -9.21 25.98
N PRO A 73 20.64 -10.38 25.39
CA PRO A 73 19.59 -11.29 24.94
C PRO A 73 18.62 -11.48 26.12
N PRO A 74 17.30 -11.57 25.87
CA PRO A 74 16.35 -11.80 26.95
C PRO A 74 16.87 -12.94 27.82
N PRO A 75 16.74 -12.87 29.16
CA PRO A 75 17.24 -13.92 30.01
C PRO A 75 16.70 -15.23 29.45
N ALA A 76 17.61 -16.14 29.10
CA ALA A 76 17.28 -17.51 28.76
C ALA A 76 16.39 -17.97 29.91
N ALA A 77 15.07 -17.95 29.66
CA ALA A 77 14.10 -18.44 30.60
C ALA A 77 14.51 -19.88 30.78
N ALA A 78 15.03 -20.16 31.98
CA ALA A 78 15.44 -21.47 32.42
C ALA A 78 14.54 -22.51 31.76
N GLY A 79 15.16 -23.41 31.00
CA GLY A 79 14.49 -24.47 30.30
C GLY A 79 13.58 -25.21 31.26
N LYS A 80 12.30 -24.85 31.27
CA LYS A 80 11.25 -25.84 31.33
C LYS A 80 11.23 -26.46 29.95
N THR A 81 12.17 -27.38 29.71
CA THR A 81 11.90 -28.57 28.92
C THR A 81 10.77 -29.29 29.65
N MET A 82 9.56 -28.74 29.50
CA MET A 82 8.36 -29.44 29.87
C MET A 82 8.21 -30.46 28.77
N GLU A 83 8.70 -31.66 29.04
CA GLU A 83 8.37 -32.84 28.24
C GLU A 83 6.87 -32.78 28.01
N LEU A 84 6.46 -32.65 26.75
CA LEU A 84 5.06 -32.54 26.42
C LEU A 84 4.42 -33.86 26.82
N ASP A 85 3.39 -33.79 27.67
CA ASP A 85 2.64 -34.97 28.03
C ASP A 85 2.15 -35.67 26.75
N PRO A 86 2.13 -37.00 26.68
CA PRO A 86 1.69 -37.74 25.49
C PRO A 86 0.29 -37.31 25.01
N SER A 87 -0.55 -36.82 25.93
CA SER A 87 -1.86 -36.24 25.62
C SER A 87 -1.77 -34.96 24.79
N GLN A 88 -0.80 -34.07 25.09
CA GLN A 88 -0.58 -32.83 24.34
C GLN A 88 -0.06 -33.10 22.92
N MET A 89 0.72 -34.17 22.76
CA MET A 89 1.21 -34.63 21.47
C MET A 89 0.06 -35.09 20.56
N THR A 90 -0.88 -35.87 21.12
CA THR A 90 -2.08 -36.32 20.40
C THR A 90 -2.97 -35.13 20.02
N GLU A 91 -3.23 -34.21 20.95
CA GLU A 91 -4.04 -33.02 20.68
C GLU A 91 -3.43 -32.15 19.57
N LEU A 92 -2.10 -32.01 19.54
CA LEU A 92 -1.39 -31.28 18.51
C LEU A 92 -1.54 -31.95 17.14
N SER A 93 -1.39 -33.27 17.08
CA SER A 93 -1.56 -34.02 15.83
C SER A 93 -3.00 -33.94 15.30
N GLU A 94 -4.00 -34.05 16.16
CA GLU A 94 -5.41 -33.89 15.81
C GLU A 94 -5.76 -32.46 15.34
N ARG A 95 -5.14 -31.46 15.96
CA ARG A 95 -5.27 -30.06 15.54
C ARG A 95 -4.64 -29.86 14.17
N CYS A 96 -3.45 -30.42 13.94
CA CYS A 96 -2.79 -30.37 12.63
C CYS A 96 -3.59 -31.07 11.53
N ALA A 97 -4.20 -32.22 11.83
CA ALA A 97 -5.05 -32.95 10.89
C ALA A 97 -6.29 -32.15 10.43
N ARG A 98 -6.76 -31.19 11.25
CA ARG A 98 -7.91 -30.33 10.92
C ARG A 98 -7.52 -28.94 10.39
N LEU A 99 -6.23 -28.63 10.24
CA LEU A 99 -5.78 -27.28 9.85
C LEU A 99 -6.32 -26.80 8.50
N ASP A 100 -6.47 -27.72 7.54
CA ASP A 100 -7.00 -27.39 6.21
C ASP A 100 -8.50 -27.07 6.20
N GLN A 101 -9.23 -27.47 7.25
CA GLN A 101 -10.67 -27.25 7.37
C GLN A 101 -11.02 -26.05 8.27
N MET A 102 -10.05 -25.53 9.02
CA MET A 102 -10.26 -24.46 10.00
C MET A 102 -10.08 -23.06 9.39
N ASP A 103 -10.96 -22.13 9.79
CA ASP A 103 -10.82 -20.72 9.44
C ASP A 103 -9.65 -20.07 10.22
N TYR A 104 -9.13 -18.93 9.76
CA TYR A 104 -8.09 -18.18 10.46
C TYR A 104 -8.49 -17.71 11.86
N PHE A 105 -9.79 -17.49 12.08
CA PHE A 105 -10.33 -17.18 13.41
C PHE A 105 -10.27 -18.41 14.33
N GLU A 106 -10.57 -19.60 13.82
CA GLU A 106 -10.52 -20.85 14.58
C GLU A 106 -9.07 -21.27 14.88
N ILE A 107 -8.14 -21.06 13.93
CA ILE A 107 -6.70 -21.29 14.11
C ILE A 107 -6.14 -20.44 15.26
N LEU A 108 -6.54 -19.16 15.35
CA LEU A 108 -6.14 -18.28 16.45
C LEU A 108 -7.00 -18.46 17.71
N MET A 109 -8.03 -19.32 17.67
CA MET A 109 -9.02 -19.49 18.74
C MET A 109 -9.61 -18.15 19.21
N VAL A 110 -10.00 -17.33 18.24
CA VAL A 110 -10.68 -16.06 18.45
C VAL A 110 -12.04 -16.07 17.77
N GLU A 111 -12.97 -15.28 18.31
CA GLU A 111 -14.28 -15.12 17.73
C GLU A 111 -14.22 -14.22 16.48
N ARG A 112 -15.18 -14.36 15.56
CA ARG A 112 -15.15 -13.66 14.26
C ARG A 112 -15.29 -12.14 14.41
N SER A 113 -15.93 -11.66 15.49
CA SER A 113 -16.03 -10.25 15.84
C SER A 113 -14.86 -9.72 16.69
N ALA A 114 -13.83 -10.54 16.94
CA ALA A 114 -12.69 -10.15 17.78
C ALA A 114 -11.99 -8.86 17.30
N ALA A 115 -11.62 -8.03 18.27
CA ALA A 115 -10.86 -6.81 18.03
C ALA A 115 -9.43 -7.13 17.58
N PRO A 116 -8.76 -6.24 16.82
CA PRO A 116 -7.36 -6.43 16.40
C PRO A 116 -6.40 -6.61 17.59
N ALA A 117 -6.71 -6.00 18.73
CA ALA A 117 -5.93 -6.18 19.95
C ALA A 117 -6.00 -7.63 20.48
N ASP A 118 -7.15 -8.29 20.39
CA ASP A 118 -7.34 -9.67 20.85
C ASP A 118 -6.75 -10.68 19.89
N ILE A 119 -6.84 -10.42 18.57
CA ILE A 119 -6.15 -11.18 17.53
C ILE A 119 -4.63 -11.18 17.78
N LYS A 120 -4.06 -10.02 18.11
CA LYS A 120 -2.63 -9.88 18.46
C LYS A 120 -2.27 -10.68 19.72
N LYS A 121 -3.08 -10.60 20.79
CA LYS A 121 -2.84 -11.37 22.02
C LYS A 121 -2.92 -12.88 21.76
N ALA A 122 -3.91 -13.32 21.00
CA ALA A 122 -4.10 -14.71 20.63
C ALA A 122 -2.93 -15.25 19.81
N PHE A 123 -2.44 -14.48 18.84
CA PHE A 123 -1.23 -14.82 18.09
C PHE A 123 -0.03 -15.04 19.02
N TYR A 124 0.26 -14.13 19.96
CA TYR A 124 1.39 -14.33 20.88
C TYR A 124 1.26 -15.57 21.76
N ARG A 125 0.04 -15.89 22.21
CA ARG A 125 -0.26 -17.11 23.00
C ARG A 125 0.02 -18.36 22.17
N GLU A 126 -0.52 -18.41 20.96
CA GLU A 126 -0.43 -19.55 20.06
C GLU A 126 1.01 -19.75 19.56
N SER A 127 1.68 -18.67 19.13
CA SER A 127 3.07 -18.69 18.67
C SER A 127 4.02 -19.17 19.76
N ARG A 128 3.81 -18.81 21.02
CA ARG A 128 4.65 -19.29 22.13
C ARG A 128 4.42 -20.78 22.43
N THR A 129 3.18 -21.24 22.23
CA THR A 129 2.79 -22.63 22.48
C THR A 129 3.39 -23.56 21.41
N TYR A 130 3.25 -23.17 20.15
CA TYR A 130 3.64 -23.96 18.97
C TYR A 130 4.93 -23.47 18.29
N HIS A 131 5.82 -22.78 19.01
CA HIS A 131 7.09 -22.34 18.45
C HIS A 131 7.97 -23.55 18.12
N PRO A 132 8.55 -23.67 16.92
CA PRO A 132 9.32 -24.86 16.50
C PRO A 132 10.54 -25.13 17.40
N ASP A 133 11.10 -24.11 18.05
CA ASP A 133 12.20 -24.24 19.01
C ASP A 133 11.86 -25.15 20.21
N ARG A 134 10.60 -25.13 20.69
CA ARG A 134 10.16 -25.99 21.81
C ARG A 134 10.16 -27.48 21.44
N PHE A 135 10.09 -27.78 20.15
CA PHE A 135 9.98 -29.13 19.60
C PHE A 135 11.29 -29.57 18.93
N PHE A 136 12.31 -28.71 18.90
CA PHE A 136 13.58 -28.98 18.22
C PHE A 136 14.30 -30.22 18.80
N HIS A 137 14.19 -30.44 20.10
CA HIS A 137 14.82 -31.54 20.84
C HIS A 137 14.10 -32.89 20.73
N LEU A 138 12.91 -32.96 20.14
CA LEU A 138 12.19 -34.23 19.99
C LEU A 138 12.81 -35.09 18.88
N ASP A 139 12.85 -36.41 19.01
CA ASP A 139 13.35 -37.29 17.92
C ASP A 139 12.31 -37.54 16.81
N ASN A 140 11.06 -37.12 17.03
CA ASN A 140 9.98 -37.33 16.07
C ASN A 140 9.94 -36.25 14.97
N LYS A 141 10.43 -36.60 13.77
CA LYS A 141 10.47 -35.71 12.60
C LYS A 141 9.08 -35.31 12.08
N GLU A 142 8.11 -36.21 12.14
CA GLU A 142 6.76 -35.96 11.63
C GLU A 142 6.03 -34.90 12.46
N LEU A 143 6.18 -34.98 13.79
CA LEU A 143 5.62 -33.98 14.69
C LEU A 143 6.29 -32.61 14.55
N LYS A 144 7.60 -32.55 14.28
CA LYS A 144 8.27 -31.28 13.96
C LYS A 144 7.68 -30.62 12.72
N ASP A 145 7.42 -31.41 11.69
CA ASP A 145 6.84 -30.92 10.44
C ASP A 145 5.41 -30.40 10.67
N GLN A 146 4.59 -31.18 11.41
CA GLN A 146 3.25 -30.78 11.83
C GLN A 146 3.24 -29.47 12.64
N VAL A 147 4.14 -29.32 13.61
CA VAL A 147 4.27 -28.08 14.40
C VAL A 147 4.69 -26.91 13.53
N HIS A 148 5.64 -27.13 12.63
CA HIS A 148 6.12 -26.09 11.72
C HIS A 148 5.02 -25.60 10.78
N ASP A 149 4.20 -26.50 10.24
CA ASP A 149 3.07 -26.14 9.39
C ASP A 149 1.94 -25.45 10.17
N LEU A 150 1.65 -25.91 11.39
CA LEU A 150 0.74 -25.20 12.31
C LEU A 150 1.24 -23.78 12.59
N TYR A 151 2.53 -23.62 12.90
CA TYR A 151 3.12 -22.31 13.20
C TYR A 151 3.06 -21.36 11.98
N LYS A 152 3.35 -21.87 10.78
CA LYS A 152 3.16 -21.12 9.54
C LYS A 152 1.70 -20.68 9.40
N ARG A 153 0.75 -21.58 9.64
CA ARG A 153 -0.69 -21.31 9.53
C ARG A 153 -1.16 -20.24 10.51
N VAL A 154 -0.71 -20.29 11.76
CA VAL A 154 -0.96 -19.28 12.81
C VAL A 154 -0.40 -17.92 12.39
N THR A 155 0.79 -17.93 11.79
CA THR A 155 1.44 -16.71 11.29
C THR A 155 0.68 -16.11 10.11
N GLU A 156 0.30 -16.93 9.11
CA GLU A 156 -0.56 -16.53 7.99
C GLU A 156 -1.88 -15.91 8.50
N ALA A 157 -2.54 -16.58 9.46
CA ALA A 157 -3.79 -16.11 10.05
C ALA A 157 -3.65 -14.70 10.65
N TYR A 158 -2.58 -14.46 11.41
CA TYR A 158 -2.31 -13.14 11.98
C TYR A 158 -2.05 -12.08 10.91
N TYR A 159 -1.27 -12.38 9.86
CA TYR A 159 -0.99 -11.42 8.77
C TYR A 159 -2.26 -10.99 8.03
N VAL A 160 -3.21 -11.90 7.83
CA VAL A 160 -4.49 -11.62 7.16
C VAL A 160 -5.44 -10.87 8.08
N LEU A 161 -5.54 -11.28 9.34
CA LEU A 161 -6.53 -10.74 10.28
C LEU A 161 -6.11 -9.42 10.93
N ARG A 162 -4.81 -9.09 10.98
CA ARG A 162 -4.32 -7.81 11.52
C ARG A 162 -4.64 -6.62 10.61
N ASP A 163 -4.78 -6.84 9.31
CA ASP A 163 -5.03 -5.80 8.31
C ASP A 163 -6.54 -5.70 8.06
N ASP A 164 -7.11 -4.51 8.26
CA ASP A 164 -8.55 -4.29 8.13
C ASP A 164 -9.10 -4.59 6.73
N ALA A 165 -8.34 -4.31 5.67
CA ALA A 165 -8.76 -4.57 4.30
C ALA A 165 -8.76 -6.08 4.01
N LYS A 166 -7.67 -6.78 4.37
CA LYS A 166 -7.57 -8.23 4.22
C LYS A 166 -8.57 -8.98 5.09
N ARG A 167 -8.80 -8.55 6.33
CA ARG A 167 -9.81 -9.13 7.23
C ARG A 167 -11.21 -9.05 6.67
N ARG A 168 -11.60 -7.90 6.09
CA ARG A 168 -12.91 -7.73 5.45
C ARG A 168 -13.08 -8.65 4.25
N GLN A 169 -12.07 -8.71 3.37
CA GLN A 169 -12.06 -9.63 2.23
C GLN A 169 -12.17 -11.08 2.70
N TYR A 170 -11.37 -11.48 3.70
CA TYR A 170 -11.40 -12.82 4.24
C TYR A 170 -12.78 -13.19 4.83
N THR A 171 -13.37 -12.28 5.62
CA THR A 171 -14.70 -12.48 6.22
C THR A 171 -15.80 -12.66 5.15
N ALA A 172 -15.70 -11.91 4.04
CA ALA A 172 -16.61 -12.08 2.90
C ALA A 172 -16.41 -13.43 2.20
N ASN A 173 -15.16 -13.88 2.03
CA ASN A 173 -14.84 -15.15 1.36
C ASN A 173 -15.31 -16.38 2.15
N ILE A 174 -15.18 -16.38 3.48
CA ILE A 174 -15.60 -17.52 4.33
C ILE A 174 -17.13 -17.67 4.46
N SER A 175 -17.89 -16.61 4.12
CA SER A 175 -19.36 -16.64 4.16
C SER A 175 -20.00 -17.16 2.86
N GLY A 176 -19.20 -17.43 1.82
CA GLY A 176 -19.68 -17.90 0.53
C GLY A 176 -19.70 -19.43 0.39
N PRO A 177 -20.34 -19.96 -0.69
CA PRO A 177 -20.41 -21.40 -0.97
C PRO A 177 -19.03 -22.04 -1.29
N GLU A 178 -18.02 -21.24 -1.59
CA GLU A 178 -16.64 -21.67 -1.89
C GLU A 178 -15.70 -21.63 -0.66
N ARG A 179 -16.25 -21.67 0.56
CA ARG A 179 -15.47 -21.62 1.82
C ARG A 179 -14.28 -22.58 1.80
N ALA A 180 -14.51 -23.83 1.40
CA ALA A 180 -13.49 -24.88 1.34
C ALA A 180 -12.27 -24.53 0.46
N GLN A 181 -12.46 -23.75 -0.60
CA GLN A 181 -11.39 -23.37 -1.54
C GLN A 181 -10.71 -22.04 -1.15
N LYS A 182 -11.34 -21.24 -0.29
CA LYS A 182 -10.89 -19.88 0.08
C LYS A 182 -10.44 -19.73 1.54
N LEU A 183 -10.32 -20.84 2.27
CA LEU A 183 -9.81 -20.87 3.66
C LEU A 183 -8.36 -20.42 3.79
N ARG A 184 -7.56 -20.53 2.72
CA ARG A 184 -6.14 -20.21 2.71
C ARG A 184 -5.82 -19.06 1.76
N PHE A 185 -5.45 -17.93 2.34
CA PHE A 185 -4.97 -16.74 1.65
C PHE A 185 -3.44 -16.77 1.66
N THR A 186 -2.82 -17.43 0.67
CA THR A 186 -1.37 -17.32 0.48
C THR A 186 -1.05 -16.08 -0.35
N GLU A 187 0.06 -15.40 -0.04
CA GLU A 187 0.60 -14.33 -0.91
C GLU A 187 0.82 -14.83 -2.34
N SER A 188 1.11 -16.12 -2.52
CA SER A 188 1.19 -16.74 -3.85
C SER A 188 -0.15 -16.75 -4.58
N SER A 189 -1.27 -17.03 -3.89
CA SER A 189 -2.61 -17.02 -4.50
C SER A 189 -3.09 -15.60 -4.81
N GLU A 190 -2.79 -14.63 -3.96
CA GLU A 190 -3.02 -13.20 -4.26
C GLU A 190 -2.15 -12.71 -5.41
N ALA A 191 -0.87 -13.10 -5.44
CA ALA A 191 0.03 -12.75 -6.53
C ALA A 191 -0.42 -13.37 -7.85
N GLU A 192 -0.93 -14.59 -7.83
CA GLU A 192 -1.41 -15.28 -9.04
C GLU A 192 -2.75 -14.70 -9.53
N THR A 193 -3.69 -14.38 -8.64
CA THR A 193 -4.94 -13.70 -9.01
C THR A 193 -4.73 -12.26 -9.42
N ARG A 194 -3.81 -11.53 -8.77
CA ARG A 194 -3.41 -10.18 -9.20
C ARG A 194 -2.62 -10.23 -10.50
N ALA A 195 -1.73 -11.21 -10.68
CA ALA A 195 -1.02 -11.41 -11.94
C ALA A 195 -1.96 -11.84 -13.05
N ALA A 196 -2.97 -12.67 -12.77
CA ALA A 196 -4.01 -13.06 -13.72
C ALA A 196 -4.89 -11.87 -14.07
N SER A 197 -5.27 -11.04 -13.10
CA SER A 197 -6.04 -9.82 -13.34
C SER A 197 -5.22 -8.77 -14.11
N LYS A 198 -3.94 -8.61 -13.76
CA LYS A 198 -3.01 -7.72 -14.46
C LYS A 198 -2.74 -8.23 -15.88
N ARG A 199 -2.57 -9.54 -16.07
CA ARG A 199 -2.46 -10.18 -17.39
C ARG A 199 -3.73 -9.96 -18.19
N GLN A 200 -4.92 -10.15 -17.62
CA GLN A 200 -6.17 -9.90 -18.31
C GLN A 200 -6.31 -8.42 -18.73
N VAL A 201 -5.93 -7.48 -17.86
CA VAL A 201 -5.94 -6.04 -18.18
C VAL A 201 -4.90 -5.69 -19.26
N GLU A 202 -3.71 -6.30 -19.22
CA GLU A 202 -2.64 -6.11 -20.21
C GLU A 202 -2.93 -6.83 -21.54
N GLU A 203 -3.60 -7.98 -21.51
CA GLU A 203 -4.16 -8.71 -22.65
C GLU A 203 -5.35 -7.94 -23.24
N GLN A 204 -6.04 -7.11 -22.44
CA GLN A 204 -7.16 -6.29 -22.90
C GLN A 204 -6.72 -5.11 -23.79
N ILE A 205 -5.45 -4.70 -23.76
CA ILE A 205 -4.94 -3.62 -24.63
C ILE A 205 -4.58 -4.17 -26.01
N GLY A 206 -4.03 -5.39 -26.08
CA GLY A 206 -3.74 -6.11 -27.32
C GLY A 206 -2.96 -7.40 -27.11
N VAL A 207 -2.98 -8.30 -28.08
CA VAL A 207 -2.34 -9.63 -28.02
C VAL A 207 -0.88 -9.55 -28.49
N HIS A 208 -0.59 -8.70 -29.49
CA HIS A 208 0.75 -8.62 -30.08
C HIS A 208 1.69 -7.68 -29.27
N PRO A 209 2.91 -8.12 -28.88
CA PRO A 209 3.81 -7.31 -28.05
C PRO A 209 4.21 -5.98 -28.70
N LYS A 210 4.56 -5.97 -30.00
CA LYS A 210 4.86 -4.71 -30.71
C LYS A 210 3.63 -3.82 -30.90
N GLY A 211 2.44 -4.40 -31.07
CA GLY A 211 1.20 -3.64 -31.21
C GLY A 211 0.91 -2.83 -29.95
N ARG A 212 1.06 -3.49 -28.78
CA ARG A 212 0.94 -2.85 -27.46
C ARG A 212 1.96 -1.73 -27.27
N GLN A 213 3.22 -1.95 -27.63
CA GLN A 213 4.26 -0.93 -27.51
C GLN A 213 3.92 0.32 -28.32
N PHE A 214 3.55 0.17 -29.59
CA PHE A 214 3.16 1.30 -30.43
C PHE A 214 1.89 2.00 -29.95
N TYR A 215 0.91 1.23 -29.43
CA TYR A 215 -0.30 1.81 -28.84
C TYR A 215 0.02 2.62 -27.58
N GLN A 216 0.87 2.11 -26.68
CA GLN A 216 1.28 2.83 -25.47
C GLN A 216 2.02 4.13 -25.82
N THR A 217 2.96 4.09 -26.77
CA THR A 217 3.65 5.31 -27.24
C THR A 217 2.67 6.28 -27.89
N GLY A 218 1.74 5.78 -28.71
CA GLY A 218 0.73 6.61 -29.37
C GLY A 218 -0.25 7.26 -28.38
N ALA A 219 -0.68 6.53 -27.35
CA ALA A 219 -1.50 7.05 -26.27
C ALA A 219 -0.75 8.14 -25.48
N ALA A 220 0.50 7.89 -25.09
CA ALA A 220 1.33 8.86 -24.38
C ALA A 220 1.61 10.12 -25.21
N ASP A 221 1.78 9.99 -26.53
CA ASP A 221 1.91 11.14 -27.43
C ASP A 221 0.61 11.96 -27.52
N ALA A 222 -0.56 11.30 -27.50
CA ALA A 222 -1.84 11.98 -27.48
C ALA A 222 -2.04 12.75 -26.17
N ASP A 223 -1.72 12.14 -25.02
CA ASP A 223 -1.76 12.80 -23.71
C ASP A 223 -0.79 13.99 -23.62
N ALA A 224 0.34 13.92 -24.34
CA ALA A 224 1.30 15.00 -24.44
C ALA A 224 0.94 16.08 -25.51
N GLY A 225 -0.22 15.98 -26.17
CA GLY A 225 -0.64 16.88 -27.23
C GLY A 225 0.17 16.77 -28.54
N ARG A 226 1.00 15.72 -28.68
CA ARG A 226 1.77 15.44 -29.91
C ARG A 226 0.93 14.61 -30.89
N TRP A 227 -0.20 15.17 -31.33
CA TRP A 227 -1.21 14.46 -32.11
C TRP A 227 -0.68 13.80 -33.39
N ALA A 228 0.23 14.46 -34.11
CA ALA A 228 0.84 13.89 -35.32
C ALA A 228 1.80 12.71 -35.04
N SER A 229 2.42 12.67 -33.86
CA SER A 229 3.21 11.52 -33.41
C SER A 229 2.30 10.39 -32.94
N ALA A 230 1.26 10.73 -32.20
CA ALA A 230 0.23 9.80 -31.75
C ALA A 230 -0.42 9.07 -32.93
N GLU A 231 -0.83 9.78 -33.98
CA GLU A 231 -1.46 9.18 -35.16
C GLU A 231 -0.55 8.14 -35.85
N ARG A 232 0.73 8.48 -36.03
CA ARG A 232 1.71 7.58 -36.65
C ARG A 232 1.94 6.33 -35.81
N ASN A 233 2.12 6.49 -34.51
CA ASN A 233 2.32 5.36 -33.59
C ASN A 233 1.07 4.45 -33.52
N LEU A 234 -0.14 5.02 -33.47
CA LEU A 234 -1.38 4.26 -33.48
C LEU A 234 -1.62 3.51 -34.81
N LYS A 235 -1.25 4.12 -35.95
CA LYS A 235 -1.25 3.42 -37.26
C LYS A 235 -0.27 2.24 -37.27
N MET A 236 0.93 2.40 -36.69
CA MET A 236 1.89 1.30 -36.56
C MET A 236 1.38 0.19 -35.64
N ALA A 237 0.65 0.53 -34.58
CA ALA A 237 -0.01 -0.47 -33.74
C ALA A 237 -1.02 -1.33 -34.54
N LEU A 238 -1.80 -0.69 -35.40
CA LEU A 238 -2.76 -1.37 -36.29
C LEU A 238 -2.10 -2.22 -37.39
N THR A 239 -0.86 -1.93 -37.78
CA THR A 239 -0.10 -2.81 -38.70
C THR A 239 0.12 -4.20 -38.08
N TYR A 240 0.33 -4.26 -36.76
CA TYR A 240 0.49 -5.53 -36.04
C TYR A 240 -0.85 -6.14 -35.62
N GLU A 241 -1.85 -5.33 -35.28
CA GLU A 241 -3.17 -5.80 -34.85
C GLU A 241 -4.30 -5.03 -35.53
N PRO A 242 -4.59 -5.33 -36.81
CA PRO A 242 -5.58 -4.58 -37.59
C PRO A 242 -7.03 -4.83 -37.13
N ALA A 243 -7.27 -5.87 -36.35
CA ALA A 243 -8.59 -6.21 -35.80
C ALA A 243 -8.88 -5.54 -34.44
N ASN A 244 -7.88 -4.93 -33.80
CA ASN A 244 -8.04 -4.39 -32.44
C ASN A 244 -8.92 -3.13 -32.43
N THR A 245 -10.10 -3.21 -31.81
CA THR A 245 -11.06 -2.12 -31.71
C THR A 245 -10.52 -0.92 -30.93
N ARG A 246 -9.80 -1.14 -29.83
CA ARG A 246 -9.26 -0.05 -29.00
C ARG A 246 -8.23 0.80 -29.76
N TYR A 247 -7.39 0.15 -30.56
CA TYR A 247 -6.40 0.87 -31.37
C TYR A 247 -7.08 1.74 -32.42
N LYS A 248 -8.17 1.25 -33.04
CA LYS A 248 -8.98 2.01 -34.01
C LYS A 248 -9.68 3.20 -33.37
N GLU A 249 -10.32 2.99 -32.22
CA GLU A 249 -11.02 4.04 -31.49
C GLU A 249 -10.07 5.18 -31.10
N LYS A 250 -8.89 4.83 -30.54
CA LYS A 250 -7.90 5.85 -30.16
C LYS A 250 -7.34 6.58 -31.38
N LEU A 251 -7.10 5.88 -32.50
CA LEU A 251 -6.67 6.52 -33.74
C LEU A 251 -7.73 7.51 -34.25
N ALA A 252 -9.00 7.14 -34.22
CA ALA A 252 -10.10 8.00 -34.66
C ALA A 252 -10.23 9.27 -33.79
N GLU A 253 -10.05 9.14 -32.47
CA GLU A 253 -10.00 10.27 -31.53
C GLU A 253 -8.89 11.26 -31.92
N VAL A 254 -7.66 10.75 -32.10
CA VAL A 254 -6.50 11.59 -32.47
C VAL A 254 -6.71 12.26 -33.82
N GLN A 255 -7.27 11.56 -34.81
CA GLN A 255 -7.57 12.11 -36.13
C GLN A 255 -8.63 13.21 -36.08
N LYS A 256 -9.63 13.05 -35.22
CA LYS A 256 -10.65 14.08 -35.02
C LYS A 256 -10.04 15.35 -34.44
N VAL A 257 -9.15 15.24 -33.45
CA VAL A 257 -8.46 16.40 -32.87
C VAL A 257 -7.59 17.11 -33.91
N LEU A 258 -6.81 16.36 -34.69
CA LEU A 258 -6.02 16.93 -35.80
C LEU A 258 -6.88 17.68 -36.83
N LEU A 259 -8.05 17.13 -37.16
CA LEU A 259 -8.98 17.77 -38.09
C LEU A 259 -9.55 19.07 -37.49
N GLU A 260 -9.87 19.09 -36.20
CA GLU A 260 -10.33 20.29 -35.51
C GLU A 260 -9.23 21.36 -35.42
N GLU A 261 -7.98 20.98 -35.15
CA GLU A 261 -6.83 21.90 -35.13
C GLU A 261 -6.59 22.53 -36.51
N SER A 262 -6.59 21.72 -37.58
CA SER A 262 -6.40 22.22 -38.95
C SER A 262 -7.53 23.16 -39.40
N ARG A 263 -8.79 22.91 -39.00
CA ARG A 263 -9.91 23.82 -39.26
C ARG A 263 -9.71 25.18 -38.57
N LYS A 264 -9.34 25.18 -37.29
CA LYS A 264 -9.06 26.41 -36.53
C LYS A 264 -7.92 27.22 -37.16
N GLN A 265 -6.87 26.55 -37.63
CA GLN A 265 -5.74 27.20 -38.28
C GLN A 265 -6.11 27.82 -39.64
N GLY A 266 -7.00 27.17 -40.40
CA GLY A 266 -7.49 27.67 -41.69
C GLY A 266 -8.42 28.89 -41.58
N ASP A 267 -9.25 28.97 -40.55
CA ASP A 267 -10.10 30.15 -40.28
C ASP A 267 -9.28 31.35 -39.77
N ALA A 268 -8.23 31.10 -38.98
CA ALA A 268 -7.33 32.15 -38.50
C ALA A 268 -6.61 32.91 -39.64
N PHE A 269 -6.43 32.28 -40.80
CA PHE A 269 -5.74 32.88 -41.96
C PHE A 269 -6.66 33.66 -42.92
N LYS A 270 -7.99 33.57 -42.76
CA LYS A 270 -8.98 34.18 -43.66
C LYS A 270 -9.53 35.52 -43.17
N ILE A 271 -9.12 35.98 -42.00
CA ILE A 271 -9.48 37.29 -41.46
C ILE A 271 -8.45 38.32 -41.96
N ARG A 272 -8.62 38.84 -43.18
CA ARG A 272 -7.88 40.01 -43.67
C ARG A 272 -8.69 40.80 -44.68
#